data_AF-A0A9W5WUB4-F1
#
_entry.id   AF-A0A9W5WUB4-F1
#
_cell.length_a   1.000
_cell.length_b   1.000
_cell.length_c   1.000
_cell.angle_alpha   90.00
_cell.angle_beta   90.00
_cell.angle_gamma   90.00
#
_symmetry.space_group_name_H-M   'P 1'
#
loop_
_entity.id
_entity.type
_entity.pdbx_description
1 polymer ?
#
loop_
_entity_poly.entity_id
_entity_poly.type
_entity_poly.pdbx_seq_one_letter_code
_entity_poly.pdbx_strand_id
1 'polypeptide(L)'
;MGVIRSISYVFVAPFRALRYRTASPQMRARVIKLGVICRKSWIFFPPIMMYQYIREKDKEMYTSELFYKNSSSENPRSYYDPSRPEGNRDWKVQHDLALLSAAANNKFN
;
A
#
# COMPACT_ATOMS: atom_id res chain seq x y z
N MET A 1 -3.59 33.11 -26.57
CA MET A 1 -2.20 33.02 -26.01
C MET A 1 -2.04 33.52 -24.56
N GLY A 2 -3.02 34.19 -23.92
CA GLY A 2 -2.86 34.73 -22.56
C GLY A 2 -3.27 33.81 -21.39
N VAL A 3 -4.36 33.05 -21.55
CA VAL A 3 -4.98 32.28 -20.44
C VAL A 3 -4.11 31.11 -19.97
N ILE A 4 -3.47 30.40 -20.91
CA ILE A 4 -2.59 29.25 -20.62
C ILE A 4 -1.32 29.69 -19.85
N ARG A 5 -0.80 30.90 -20.11
CA ARG A 5 0.34 31.46 -19.37
C ARG A 5 -0.02 31.86 -17.94
N SER A 6 -1.23 32.39 -17.71
CA SER A 6 -1.70 32.75 -16.37
C SER A 6 -1.97 31.51 -15.50
N ILE A 7 -2.56 30.46 -16.07
CA ILE A 7 -2.77 29.18 -15.37
C ILE A 7 -1.42 28.56 -14.98
N SER A 8 -0.44 28.55 -15.91
CA SER A 8 0.93 28.09 -15.60
C SER A 8 1.57 28.88 -14.45
N TYR A 9 1.36 30.20 -14.36
CA TYR A 9 1.90 31.01 -13.27
C TYR A 9 1.29 30.67 -11.90
N VAL A 10 -0.03 30.41 -11.85
CA VAL A 10 -0.73 30.03 -10.61
C VAL A 10 -0.30 28.65 -10.14
N PHE A 11 -0.17 27.68 -11.05
CA PHE A 11 0.32 26.34 -10.72
C PHE A 11 1.79 26.31 -10.30
N VAL A 12 2.63 27.20 -10.84
CA VAL A 12 4.07 27.27 -10.55
C VAL A 12 4.38 28.19 -9.35
N ALA A 13 3.44 29.04 -8.93
CA ALA A 13 3.57 29.91 -7.76
C ALA A 13 3.92 29.16 -6.44
N PRO A 14 3.26 28.05 -6.05
CA PRO A 14 3.64 27.31 -4.85
C PRO A 14 5.04 26.71 -4.98
N PHE A 15 5.43 26.22 -6.16
CA PHE A 15 6.78 25.70 -6.42
C PHE A 15 7.86 26.80 -6.41
N ARG A 16 7.51 28.04 -6.81
CA ARG A 16 8.40 29.20 -6.71
C ARG A 16 8.50 29.76 -5.29
N ALA A 17 7.47 29.63 -4.46
CA ALA A 17 7.50 30.03 -3.05
C ALA A 17 8.31 29.04 -2.20
N LEU A 18 8.26 27.74 -2.55
CA LEU A 18 9.06 26.67 -1.93
C LEU A 18 10.55 26.68 -2.33
N ARG A 19 11.00 27.65 -3.15
CA ARG A 19 12.41 27.77 -3.52
C ARG A 19 13.25 28.11 -2.28
N TYR A 20 14.36 27.39 -2.13
CA TYR A 20 15.31 27.59 -1.03
C TYR A 20 15.72 29.06 -0.83
N ARG A 21 15.84 29.82 -1.94
CA ARG A 21 16.31 31.21 -1.96
C ARG A 21 15.32 32.21 -1.32
N THR A 22 14.01 31.94 -1.37
CA THR A 22 12.95 32.79 -0.81
C THR A 22 12.52 32.39 0.61
N ALA A 23 12.96 31.22 1.09
CA ALA A 23 12.65 30.72 2.43
C ALA A 23 13.38 31.50 3.53
N SER A 24 12.70 31.74 4.66
CA SER A 24 13.31 32.35 5.85
C SER A 24 14.41 31.43 6.43
N PRO A 25 15.43 31.99 7.11
CA PRO A 25 16.50 31.19 7.71
C PRO A 25 16.00 30.11 8.67
N GLN A 26 14.93 30.42 9.42
CA GLN A 26 14.29 29.49 10.36
C GLN A 26 13.64 28.30 9.64
N MET A 27 12.97 28.54 8.51
CA MET A 27 12.34 27.48 7.72
C MET A 27 13.39 26.54 7.12
N ARG A 28 14.51 27.09 6.62
CA ARG A 28 15.63 26.29 6.10
C ARG A 28 16.20 25.37 7.18
N ALA A 29 16.44 25.89 8.38
CA ALA A 29 16.94 25.10 9.50
C ALA A 29 15.97 23.97 9.90
N ARG A 30 14.65 24.22 9.89
CA ARG A 30 13.64 23.18 10.18
C ARG A 30 13.61 22.09 9.11
N VAL A 31 13.69 22.44 7.83
CA VAL A 31 13.73 21.48 6.72
C VAL A 31 14.99 20.61 6.80
N ILE A 32 16.15 21.21 7.08
CA ILE A 32 17.40 20.46 7.27
C ILE A 32 17.28 19.51 8.47
N LYS A 33 16.77 20.00 9.61
CA LYS A 33 16.55 19.15 10.80
C LYS A 33 15.59 17.99 10.49
N LEU A 34 14.50 18.24 9.77
CA LEU A 34 13.54 17.21 9.36
C LEU A 34 14.19 16.17 8.43
N GLY A 35 14.99 16.61 7.46
CA GLY A 35 15.74 15.70 6.58
C GLY A 35 16.75 14.84 7.34
N VAL A 36 17.44 15.40 8.34
CA VAL A 36 18.36 14.65 9.20
C VAL A 36 17.61 13.62 10.05
N ILE A 37 16.46 13.99 10.63
CA ILE A 37 15.61 13.05 11.37
C ILE A 37 15.15 11.93 10.46
N CYS A 38 14.60 12.24 9.28
CA CYS A 38 14.15 11.23 8.32
C CYS A 38 15.27 10.24 7.93
N ARG A 39 16.50 10.73 7.71
CA ARG A 39 17.65 9.89 7.38
C ARG A 39 18.07 9.00 8.55
N LYS A 40 18.02 9.51 9.78
CA LYS A 40 18.28 8.71 11.00
C LYS A 40 17.17 7.69 11.26
N SER A 41 15.92 8.07 11.02
CA SER A 41 14.74 7.22 11.19
C SER A 41 14.69 6.06 10.20
N TRP A 42 15.38 6.16 9.06
CA TRP A 42 15.47 5.08 8.07
C TRP A 42 16.01 3.77 8.65
N ILE A 43 16.81 3.81 9.71
CA ILE A 43 17.32 2.60 10.39
C ILE A 43 16.19 1.83 11.09
N PHE A 44 15.18 2.54 11.61
CA PHE A 44 14.05 1.94 12.31
C PHE A 44 12.92 1.52 11.36
N PHE A 45 12.92 2.02 10.13
CA PHE A 45 11.85 1.74 9.19
C PHE A 45 11.78 0.26 8.76
N PRO A 46 12.87 -0.40 8.33
CA PRO A 46 12.85 -1.82 7.99
C PRO A 46 12.36 -2.75 9.12
N PRO A 47 12.81 -2.64 10.39
CA PRO A 47 12.32 -3.53 11.44
C PRO A 47 10.84 -3.30 11.77
N ILE A 48 10.35 -2.05 11.71
CA ILE A 48 8.93 -1.76 11.92
C ILE A 48 8.09 -2.35 10.80
N MET A 49 8.50 -2.18 9.55
CA MET A 49 7.81 -2.78 8.40
C MET A 49 7.82 -4.30 8.45
N MET A 50 8.95 -4.90 8.80
CA MET A 50 9.06 -6.35 8.96
C MET A 50 8.15 -6.87 10.08
N TYR A 51 8.09 -6.16 11.21
CA TYR A 51 7.20 -6.51 12.31
C TYR A 51 5.73 -6.46 11.92
N GLN A 52 5.31 -5.40 11.20
CA GLN A 52 3.94 -5.29 10.68
C GLN A 52 3.64 -6.41 9.70
N TYR A 53 4.56 -6.69 8.78
CA TYR A 53 4.43 -7.77 7.80
C TYR A 53 4.24 -9.14 8.46
N ILE A 54 5.07 -9.49 9.44
CA ILE A 54 4.95 -10.76 10.17
C ILE A 54 3.61 -10.85 10.87
N ARG A 55 3.17 -9.78 11.55
CA ARG A 55 1.88 -9.77 12.25
C ARG A 55 0.69 -9.93 11.31
N GLU A 56 0.73 -9.29 10.16
CA GLU A 56 -0.32 -9.42 9.15
C GLU A 56 -0.36 -10.85 8.62
N LYS A 57 0.79 -11.45 8.31
CA LYS A 57 0.88 -12.83 7.83
C LYS A 57 0.43 -13.86 8.86
N ASP A 58 0.82 -13.70 10.12
CA ASP A 58 0.37 -14.59 11.19
C ASP A 58 -1.16 -14.52 11.37
N LYS A 59 -1.73 -13.31 11.28
CA LYS A 59 -3.19 -13.13 11.39
C LYS A 59 -3.92 -13.77 10.22
N GLU A 60 -3.43 -13.59 8.98
CA GLU A 60 -4.00 -14.20 7.78
C GLU A 60 -4.01 -15.73 7.89
N MET A 61 -2.88 -16.34 8.26
CA MET A 61 -2.76 -17.79 8.44
C MET A 61 -3.65 -18.31 9.56
N TYR A 62 -3.72 -17.61 10.69
CA TYR A 62 -4.62 -17.99 11.77
C TYR A 62 -6.09 -18.01 11.33
N THR A 63 -6.50 -17.04 10.51
CA THR A 63 -7.87 -17.00 10.00
C THR A 63 -8.18 -18.14 9.02
N SER A 64 -7.21 -18.53 8.17
CA SER A 64 -7.40 -19.65 7.24
C SER A 64 -7.48 -20.99 7.99
N GLU A 65 -6.68 -21.17 9.05
CA GLU A 65 -6.78 -22.33 9.94
C GLU A 65 -8.14 -22.43 10.65
N LEU A 66 -8.63 -21.31 11.18
CA LEU A 66 -9.92 -21.26 11.86
C LEU A 66 -11.07 -21.52 10.88
N PHE A 67 -10.96 -21.00 9.66
CA PHE A 67 -11.95 -21.25 8.62
C PHE A 67 -11.94 -22.72 8.17
N TYR A 68 -10.76 -23.33 8.00
CA TYR A 68 -10.62 -24.75 7.72
C TYR A 68 -11.24 -25.61 8.83
N LYS A 69 -10.90 -25.35 10.10
CA LYS A 69 -11.43 -26.09 11.27
C LYS A 69 -12.95 -26.03 11.38
N ASN A 70 -13.54 -24.90 11.01
CA ASN A 70 -15.00 -24.71 11.06
C ASN A 70 -15.71 -25.23 9.81
N SER A 71 -14.98 -25.51 8.74
CA SER A 71 -15.53 -26.07 7.52
C SER A 71 -15.55 -27.59 7.58
N SER A 72 -16.56 -28.23 6.98
CA SER A 72 -16.59 -29.69 6.77
C SER A 72 -15.79 -30.14 5.55
N SER A 73 -14.86 -29.31 5.05
CA SER A 73 -14.09 -29.57 3.84
C SER A 73 -12.86 -30.41 4.16
N GLU A 74 -12.69 -31.53 3.45
CA GLU A 74 -11.49 -32.38 3.57
C GLU A 74 -10.30 -31.86 2.76
N ASN A 75 -10.49 -30.83 1.92
CA ASN A 75 -9.46 -30.35 1.01
C ASN A 75 -8.78 -29.07 1.52
N PRO A 76 -7.59 -29.16 2.15
CA PRO A 76 -6.90 -28.00 2.70
C PRO A 76 -6.42 -27.01 1.62
N ARG A 77 -6.21 -27.47 0.38
CA ARG A 77 -5.74 -26.61 -0.72
C ARG A 77 -6.77 -25.58 -1.17
N SER A 78 -8.04 -25.77 -0.83
CA SER A 78 -9.09 -24.79 -1.11
C SER A 78 -8.96 -23.51 -0.27
N TYR A 79 -8.25 -23.59 0.87
CA TYR A 79 -8.07 -22.49 1.81
C TYR A 79 -6.78 -21.72 1.57
N TYR A 80 -5.71 -22.46 1.29
CA TYR A 80 -4.40 -21.91 0.97
C TYR A 80 -3.67 -22.83 0.01
N ASP A 81 -3.41 -22.36 -1.22
CA ASP A 81 -2.76 -23.15 -2.26
C ASP A 81 -1.31 -22.66 -2.50
N PRO A 82 -0.28 -23.36 -1.98
CA PRO A 82 1.11 -22.95 -2.16
C PRO A 82 1.62 -23.12 -3.59
N SER A 83 0.91 -23.87 -4.44
CA SER A 83 1.28 -24.05 -5.85
C SER A 83 1.02 -22.81 -6.71
N ARG A 84 0.21 -21.87 -6.20
CA ARG A 84 -0.15 -20.63 -6.89
C ARG A 84 0.84 -19.49 -6.59
N PRO A 85 0.90 -18.47 -7.46
CA PRO A 85 1.67 -17.25 -7.21
C PRO A 85 1.28 -16.62 -5.86
N GLU A 86 2.25 -16.02 -5.17
CA GLU A 86 2.10 -15.52 -3.79
C GLU A 86 0.84 -14.67 -3.53
N GLY A 87 0.46 -13.81 -4.47
CA GLY A 87 -0.74 -12.96 -4.33
C GLY A 87 -2.08 -13.69 -4.44
N ASN A 88 -2.10 -14.93 -4.94
CA ASN A 88 -3.33 -15.69 -5.23
C ASN A 88 -3.46 -16.96 -4.38
N ARG A 89 -2.64 -17.12 -3.34
CA ARG A 89 -2.65 -18.33 -2.50
C ARG A 89 -3.86 -18.38 -1.58
N ASP A 90 -4.32 -17.23 -1.11
CA ASP A 90 -5.42 -17.12 -0.15
C ASP A 90 -6.78 -17.35 -0.79
N TRP A 91 -7.63 -18.14 -0.12
CA TRP A 91 -9.00 -18.43 -0.56
C TRP A 91 -9.83 -17.18 -0.82
N LYS A 92 -9.65 -16.13 0.00
CA LYS A 92 -10.45 -14.90 -0.11
C LYS A 92 -10.14 -14.17 -1.42
N VAL A 93 -8.86 -14.04 -1.75
CA VAL A 93 -8.44 -13.44 -3.02
C VAL A 93 -8.94 -14.26 -4.20
N GLN A 94 -8.86 -15.60 -4.10
CA GLN A 94 -9.38 -16.49 -5.15
C GLN A 94 -10.90 -16.34 -5.32
N HIS A 95 -11.63 -16.23 -4.22
CA HIS A 95 -13.08 -16.02 -4.22
C HIS A 95 -13.44 -14.67 -4.86
N ASP A 96 -12.78 -13.60 -4.44
CA ASP A 96 -13.00 -12.25 -4.99
C ASP A 96 -12.68 -12.21 -6.48
N LEU A 97 -11.58 -12.83 -6.92
CA LEU A 97 -11.24 -12.98 -8.34
C LEU A 97 -12.28 -13.78 -9.12
N ALA A 98 -12.81 -14.86 -8.52
CA ALA A 98 -13.88 -15.64 -9.13
C ALA A 98 -15.15 -14.80 -9.33
N LEU A 99 -15.56 -14.02 -8.33
CA LEU A 99 -16.69 -13.10 -8.42
C LEU A 99 -16.49 -12.02 -9.49
N LEU A 100 -15.31 -11.40 -9.52
CA LEU A 100 -14.95 -10.41 -10.54
C LEU A 100 -14.98 -11.01 -11.94
N SER A 101 -14.46 -12.22 -12.12
CA SER A 101 -14.48 -12.91 -13.40
C SER A 101 -15.90 -13.28 -13.85
N ALA A 102 -16.76 -13.67 -12.92
CA ALA A 102 -18.16 -14.00 -13.22
C ALA A 102 -18.96 -12.74 -13.60
N ALA A 103 -18.71 -11.62 -12.92
CA ALA A 103 -19.31 -10.32 -13.23
C ALA A 103 -18.84 -9.80 -14.60
N ALA A 104 -17.54 -9.85 -14.89
CA ALA A 104 -16.98 -9.39 -16.15
C ALA A 104 -17.50 -10.21 -17.35
N ASN A 105 -17.71 -11.52 -17.17
CA ASN A 105 -18.21 -12.40 -18.21
C ASN A 105 -19.75 -12.48 -18.29
N ASN A 106 -20.48 -11.64 -17.55
CA ASN A 106 -21.94 -11.66 -17.45
C ASN A 106 -22.52 -13.06 -17.18
N LYS A 107 -21.81 -13.92 -16.44
CA LYS A 107 -22.30 -15.28 -16.08
C LYS A 107 -23.47 -15.24 -15.09
N PHE A 108 -23.86 -14.05 -14.64
CA PHE A 108 -24.99 -13.82 -13.74
C PHE A 108 -26.28 -13.41 -14.48
N ASN A 109 -26.24 -13.30 -15.82
CA ASN A 109 -27.43 -13.22 -16.69
C ASN A 109 -27.71 -14.58 -17.32
#